data_AF-A0A838ESA1-F1
#
_entry.id   AF-A0A838ESA1-F1
#
_cell.length_a   1.000
_cell.length_b   1.000
_cell.length_c   1.000
_cell.angle_alpha   90.00
_cell.angle_beta   90.00
_cell.angle_gamma   90.00
#
_symmetry.space_group_name_H-M   'P 1'
#
loop_
_entity.id
_entity.type
_entity.pdbx_description
1 polymer ?
#
loop_
_entity_poly.entity_id
_entity_poly.type
_entity_poly.pdbx_seq_one_letter_code
_entity_poly.pdbx_strand_id
1 'polypeptide(L)'
;MLKRDYEGYERAHEVVRLVDGDYVCNLCQLIWKRRPQTFCAGVPVYRYGYWPKGLYTYTQLRRDLKMQPIDREQPDGAYFIRKSPYRRWLYTIERAIPRRVSTPLQGEAITKMRAGLVAHYTCQRCGWHDKSQGKNKLALRIRDGWCVSCWDVFQRLELQVAQCKWARNYIDAGSFVVLDTETTGLEREDEVIELAIVEGRSGTVLFNSLIQPENLAERDSFATHIHGITRKDLETAPRFPDVWPVIRAILRRYRRVIVYNAEFDYFQLKYSAAERELIPTGEVSDMFDTHPF
;
A
#
# COMPACT_ATOMS: atom_id res chain seq x y z
N MET A 1 -23.84 26.90 23.67
CA MET A 1 -25.03 26.04 23.48
C MET A 1 -24.61 24.82 22.67
N LEU A 2 -24.51 23.65 23.29
CA LEU A 2 -24.39 22.40 22.54
C LEU A 2 -25.82 21.97 22.20
N LYS A 3 -26.26 22.25 20.96
CA LYS A 3 -27.45 21.64 20.36
C LYS A 3 -27.11 20.18 20.05
N ARG A 4 -27.78 19.21 20.66
CA ARG A 4 -27.95 17.83 20.16
C ARG A 4 -28.84 17.04 21.11
N ASP A 5 -29.76 16.29 20.51
CA ASP A 5 -30.83 15.53 21.15
C ASP A 5 -30.30 14.53 22.17
N TYR A 6 -30.81 14.58 23.40
CA TYR A 6 -30.50 13.65 24.50
C TYR A 6 -31.78 13.02 25.04
N GLU A 7 -32.59 12.40 24.19
CA GLU A 7 -33.92 11.84 24.52
C GLU A 7 -33.99 10.80 25.66
N GLY A 8 -32.88 10.44 26.32
CA GLY A 8 -32.87 9.41 27.38
C GLY A 8 -32.98 9.90 28.83
N TYR A 9 -32.50 11.10 29.17
CA TYR A 9 -32.34 11.52 30.58
C TYR A 9 -32.44 13.05 30.79
N GLU A 10 -33.40 13.70 30.14
CA GLU A 10 -33.62 15.15 30.22
C GLU A 10 -34.44 15.52 31.47
N ARG A 11 -33.83 15.41 32.66
CA ARG A 11 -34.44 15.99 33.86
C ARG A 11 -33.98 17.44 34.06
N ALA A 12 -34.91 18.33 34.39
CA ALA A 12 -34.58 19.68 34.82
C ALA A 12 -33.81 19.67 36.15
N HIS A 13 -33.00 20.68 36.40
CA HIS A 13 -32.37 20.84 37.71
C HIS A 13 -33.41 21.22 38.77
N GLU A 14 -33.33 20.59 39.94
CA GLU A 14 -34.05 21.01 41.15
C GLU A 14 -33.22 22.05 41.88
N VAL A 15 -33.37 23.32 41.49
CA VAL A 15 -32.47 24.40 41.89
C VAL A 15 -32.96 25.11 43.14
N VAL A 16 -32.06 25.29 44.11
CA VAL A 16 -32.23 26.15 45.28
C VAL A 16 -31.24 27.32 45.19
N ARG A 17 -31.67 28.52 45.57
CA ARG A 17 -30.78 29.70 45.66
C ARG A 17 -30.24 29.80 47.09
N LEU A 18 -28.91 29.87 47.21
CA LEU A 18 -28.17 30.01 48.45
C LEU A 18 -28.13 31.46 48.92
N VAL A 19 -27.78 31.67 50.20
CA VAL A 19 -27.74 32.99 50.86
C VAL A 19 -26.72 33.93 50.22
N ASP A 20 -25.61 33.39 49.72
CA ASP A 20 -24.55 34.10 49.00
C ASP A 20 -24.92 34.44 47.54
N GLY A 21 -26.12 34.06 47.10
CA GLY A 21 -26.66 34.34 45.78
C GLY A 21 -26.40 33.24 44.74
N ASP A 22 -25.63 32.20 45.08
CA ASP A 22 -25.35 31.07 44.19
C ASP A 22 -26.56 30.15 44.05
N TYR A 23 -26.56 29.32 43.01
CA TYR A 23 -27.60 28.32 42.73
C TYR A 23 -27.03 26.93 42.86
N VAL A 24 -27.65 26.06 43.65
CA VAL A 24 -27.26 24.64 43.78
C VAL A 24 -28.40 23.75 43.31
N CYS A 25 -28.08 22.62 42.67
CA CYS A 25 -29.07 21.60 42.32
C CYS A 25 -29.10 20.48 43.37
N ASN A 26 -30.28 20.14 43.89
CA ASN A 26 -30.43 19.09 44.90
C ASN A 26 -30.13 17.68 44.37
N LEU A 27 -30.23 17.49 43.04
CA LEU A 27 -29.98 16.19 42.41
C LEU A 27 -28.51 16.00 42.07
N CYS A 28 -27.93 16.91 41.26
CA CYS A 28 -26.55 16.75 40.79
C CYS A 28 -25.51 17.44 41.65
N GLN A 29 -25.92 18.21 42.66
CA GLN A 29 -25.04 18.89 43.62
C GLN A 29 -24.05 19.89 43.00
N LEU A 30 -24.25 20.26 41.72
CA LEU A 30 -23.47 21.31 41.08
C LEU A 30 -23.95 22.69 41.53
N ILE A 31 -23.02 23.65 41.53
CA ILE A 31 -23.23 25.04 41.94
C ILE A 31 -22.95 25.97 40.76
N TRP A 32 -23.78 26.99 40.57
CA TRP A 32 -23.65 27.99 39.51
C TRP A 32 -23.91 29.41 40.03
N LYS A 33 -23.23 30.42 39.46
CA LYS A 33 -23.50 31.85 39.72
C LYS A 33 -24.82 32.35 39.11
N ARG A 34 -25.35 31.62 38.14
CA ARG A 34 -26.61 31.92 37.44
C ARG A 34 -27.41 30.63 37.35
N ARG A 35 -28.74 30.75 37.29
CA ARG A 35 -29.61 29.58 37.15
C ARG A 35 -29.21 28.75 35.92
N PRO A 36 -28.97 27.43 36.05
CA PRO A 36 -28.52 26.60 34.95
C PRO A 36 -29.60 26.45 33.87
N GLN A 37 -29.18 26.46 32.60
CA GLN A 37 -30.04 26.20 31.43
C GLN A 37 -29.73 24.84 30.78
N THR A 38 -28.92 24.02 31.44
CA THR A 38 -28.55 22.67 30.98
C THR A 38 -29.44 21.62 31.63
N PHE A 39 -29.36 20.39 31.14
CA PHE A 39 -30.01 19.25 31.79
C PHE A 39 -29.24 18.78 33.02
N CYS A 40 -29.97 18.16 33.95
CA CYS A 40 -29.43 17.56 35.15
C CYS A 40 -29.00 16.12 34.90
N ALA A 41 -27.89 15.70 35.53
CA ALA A 41 -27.49 14.29 35.52
C ALA A 41 -28.41 13.39 36.37
N GLY A 42 -29.26 13.97 37.23
CA GLY A 42 -30.16 13.25 38.13
C GLY A 42 -29.48 12.65 39.38
N VAL A 43 -28.16 12.61 39.40
CA VAL A 43 -27.31 12.07 40.48
C VAL A 43 -26.12 13.00 40.76
N PRO A 44 -25.51 12.94 41.95
CA PRO A 44 -24.35 13.75 42.31
C PRO A 44 -23.25 13.71 41.24
N VAL A 45 -22.79 14.90 40.83
CA VAL A 45 -21.73 15.05 39.83
C VAL A 45 -20.44 15.44 40.52
N TYR A 46 -19.40 14.66 40.25
CA TYR A 46 -18.09 14.79 40.85
C TYR A 46 -17.06 15.30 39.85
N ARG A 47 -15.98 15.89 40.38
CA ARG A 47 -14.80 16.21 39.59
C ARG A 47 -14.08 14.92 39.22
N TYR A 48 -13.54 14.86 38.01
CA TYR A 48 -12.74 13.72 37.57
C TYR A 48 -11.61 13.41 38.56
N GLY A 49 -11.57 12.18 39.09
CA GLY A 49 -10.61 11.73 40.09
C GLY A 49 -10.97 12.04 41.54
N TYR A 50 -12.05 12.79 41.79
CA TYR A 50 -12.45 13.26 43.13
C TYR A 50 -13.93 12.96 43.39
N TRP A 51 -14.22 11.70 43.73
CA TRP A 51 -15.52 11.23 44.21
C TRP A 51 -15.32 10.34 45.44
N PRO A 52 -16.37 10.11 46.26
CA PRO A 52 -16.30 9.25 47.44
C PRO A 52 -15.70 7.86 47.16
N LYS A 53 -14.96 7.32 48.14
CA LYS A 53 -14.54 5.91 48.12
C LYS A 53 -15.80 5.02 48.06
N GLY A 54 -15.72 3.91 47.33
CA GLY A 54 -16.86 3.01 47.10
C GLY A 54 -17.60 3.25 45.78
N LEU A 55 -17.38 4.39 45.12
CA LEU A 55 -17.92 4.66 43.79
C LEU A 55 -16.93 4.31 42.68
N TYR A 56 -17.42 3.57 41.69
CA TYR A 56 -16.63 3.08 40.56
C TYR A 56 -17.38 3.25 39.24
N THR A 57 -16.65 3.52 38.16
CA THR A 57 -17.21 3.39 36.82
C THR A 57 -17.55 1.93 36.53
N TYR A 58 -18.49 1.70 35.61
CA TYR A 58 -18.80 0.35 35.11
C TYR A 58 -17.55 -0.43 34.68
N THR A 59 -16.62 0.25 34.00
CA THR A 59 -15.36 -0.36 33.55
C THR A 59 -14.47 -0.75 34.72
N GLN A 60 -14.33 0.10 35.74
CA GLN A 60 -13.57 -0.22 36.94
C GLN A 60 -14.17 -1.42 37.69
N LEU A 61 -15.50 -1.43 37.91
CA LEU A 61 -16.19 -2.57 38.51
C LEU A 61 -15.88 -3.87 37.76
N ARG A 62 -16.03 -3.87 36.43
CA ARG A 62 -15.84 -5.09 35.62
C ARG A 62 -14.39 -5.54 35.49
N ARG A 63 -13.48 -4.60 35.23
CA ARG A 63 -12.08 -4.92 34.92
C ARG A 63 -11.31 -5.22 36.19
N ASP A 64 -11.45 -4.36 37.20
CA ASP A 64 -10.58 -4.32 38.37
C ASP A 64 -11.17 -5.13 39.53
N LEU A 65 -12.49 -5.06 39.72
CA LEU A 65 -13.17 -5.73 40.85
C LEU A 65 -13.93 -7.00 40.46
N LYS A 66 -14.04 -7.32 39.16
CA LYS A 66 -14.85 -8.44 38.64
C LYS A 66 -16.32 -8.38 39.07
N MET A 67 -16.85 -7.18 39.29
CA MET A 67 -18.24 -6.92 39.66
C MET A 67 -18.99 -6.20 38.53
N GLN A 68 -20.30 -6.07 38.67
CA GLN A 68 -21.17 -5.25 37.82
C GLN A 68 -22.30 -4.66 38.68
N PRO A 69 -22.82 -3.46 38.34
CA PRO A 69 -23.99 -2.92 39.03
C PRO A 69 -25.20 -3.84 38.81
N ILE A 70 -26.11 -3.87 39.78
CA ILE A 70 -27.39 -4.60 39.68
C ILE A 70 -28.22 -4.06 38.50
N ASP A 71 -28.30 -2.74 38.36
CA ASP A 71 -29.00 -2.05 37.27
C ASP A 71 -28.12 -0.92 36.72
N ARG A 72 -27.93 -0.88 35.40
CA ARG A 72 -27.11 0.14 34.72
C ARG A 72 -27.84 1.46 34.54
N GLU A 73 -29.16 1.46 34.62
CA GLU A 73 -29.97 2.65 34.46
C GLU A 73 -30.20 3.41 35.78
N GLN A 74 -29.67 2.88 36.90
CA GLN A 74 -29.69 3.50 38.23
C GLN A 74 -28.27 3.80 38.74
N PRO A 75 -27.59 4.82 38.18
CA PRO A 75 -26.27 5.23 38.67
C PRO A 75 -26.38 5.94 40.02
N ASP A 76 -25.33 5.87 40.83
CA ASP A 76 -25.24 6.56 42.13
C ASP A 76 -24.47 7.88 42.05
N GLY A 77 -23.81 8.14 40.91
CA GLY A 77 -23.09 9.38 40.66
C GLY A 77 -22.62 9.50 39.21
N ALA A 78 -22.03 10.64 38.88
CA ALA A 78 -21.47 10.86 37.55
C ALA A 78 -20.23 11.78 37.58
N TYR A 79 -19.46 11.77 36.50
CA TYR A 79 -18.55 12.86 36.16
C TYR A 79 -18.59 13.16 34.66
N PHE A 80 -18.29 14.40 34.28
CA PHE A 80 -18.29 14.83 32.88
C PHE A 80 -16.96 14.58 32.18
N ILE A 81 -17.03 14.23 30.90
CA ILE A 81 -15.88 14.07 30.00
C ILE A 81 -16.04 14.95 28.76
N ARG A 82 -14.93 15.25 28.08
CA ARG A 82 -14.94 16.18 26.94
C ARG A 82 -15.48 15.57 25.64
N LYS A 83 -15.55 14.25 25.52
CA LYS A 83 -15.99 13.54 24.31
C LYS A 83 -17.24 12.73 24.60
N SER A 84 -18.10 12.55 23.59
CA SER A 84 -19.29 11.69 23.68
C SER A 84 -18.97 10.35 24.36
N PRO A 85 -19.80 9.87 25.31
CA PRO A 85 -21.12 10.37 25.71
C PRO A 85 -21.12 11.55 26.70
N TYR A 86 -20.01 12.30 26.83
CA TYR A 86 -19.85 13.52 27.66
C TYR A 86 -20.02 13.34 29.17
N ARG A 87 -20.39 12.14 29.62
CA ARG A 87 -20.39 11.74 31.02
C ARG A 87 -19.97 10.28 31.20
N ARG A 88 -19.68 9.93 32.44
CA ARG A 88 -19.44 8.57 32.91
C ARG A 88 -20.25 8.39 34.20
N TRP A 89 -21.04 7.33 34.22
CA TRP A 89 -21.78 6.92 35.40
C TRP A 89 -20.86 6.23 36.41
N LEU A 90 -21.12 6.48 37.68
CA LEU A 90 -20.52 5.87 38.84
C LEU A 90 -21.58 5.04 39.57
N TYR A 91 -21.15 3.93 40.13
CA TYR A 91 -21.99 2.98 40.84
C TYR A 91 -21.32 2.61 42.15
N THR A 92 -22.11 2.45 43.19
CA THR A 92 -21.64 2.07 44.51
C THR A 92 -21.36 0.57 44.55
N ILE A 93 -20.24 0.18 45.14
CA ILE A 93 -19.81 -1.22 45.20
C ILE A 93 -20.79 -2.09 46.02
N GLU A 94 -21.48 -1.49 46.99
CA GLU A 94 -22.45 -2.15 47.86
C GLU A 94 -23.71 -2.61 47.10
N ARG A 95 -24.02 -1.95 45.96
CA ARG A 95 -25.10 -2.33 45.03
C ARG A 95 -24.56 -3.04 43.78
N ALA A 96 -23.32 -3.51 43.84
CA ALA A 96 -22.73 -4.30 42.77
C ALA A 96 -22.77 -5.79 43.12
N ILE A 97 -22.89 -6.63 42.09
CA ILE A 97 -22.88 -8.09 42.20
C ILE A 97 -21.67 -8.67 41.46
N PRO A 98 -21.16 -9.84 41.87
CA PRO A 98 -20.12 -10.54 41.11
C PRO A 98 -20.53 -10.73 39.66
N ARG A 99 -19.60 -10.47 38.74
CA ARG A 99 -19.82 -10.73 37.34
C ARG A 99 -19.92 -12.24 37.12
N ARG A 100 -20.89 -12.66 36.31
CA ARG A 100 -20.99 -14.04 35.86
C ARG A 100 -19.66 -14.54 35.27
N VAL A 101 -19.17 -15.65 35.80
CA VAL A 101 -18.01 -16.36 35.24
C VAL A 101 -18.43 -17.06 33.95
N SER A 102 -17.55 -17.09 32.95
CA SER A 102 -17.79 -17.83 31.72
C SER A 102 -17.98 -19.31 32.00
N THR A 103 -18.92 -19.95 31.31
CA THR A 103 -19.10 -21.41 31.40
C THR A 103 -17.91 -22.14 30.77
N PRO A 104 -17.66 -23.42 31.10
CA PRO A 104 -16.61 -24.22 30.45
C PRO A 104 -16.71 -24.21 28.92
N LEU A 105 -17.93 -24.39 28.38
CA LEU A 105 -18.20 -24.31 26.93
C LEU A 105 -17.83 -22.94 26.33
N GLN A 106 -18.11 -21.85 27.03
CA GLN A 106 -17.70 -20.52 26.58
C GLN A 106 -16.17 -20.36 26.62
N GLY A 107 -15.51 -20.96 27.62
CA GLY A 107 -14.06 -21.01 27.71
C GLY A 107 -13.42 -21.74 26.53
N GLU A 108 -13.94 -22.93 26.18
CA GLU A 108 -13.50 -23.71 25.02
C GLU A 108 -13.71 -22.95 23.70
N ALA A 109 -14.88 -22.32 23.54
CA ALA A 109 -15.16 -21.50 22.37
C ALA A 109 -14.16 -20.34 22.21
N ILE A 110 -13.81 -19.66 23.31
CA ILE A 110 -12.80 -18.59 23.31
C ILE A 110 -11.43 -19.15 22.91
N THR A 111 -11.04 -20.31 23.43
CA THR A 111 -9.76 -20.95 23.09
C THR A 111 -9.70 -21.33 21.61
N LYS A 112 -10.76 -21.96 21.08
CA LYS A 112 -10.85 -22.32 19.66
C LYS A 112 -10.81 -21.08 18.76
N MET A 113 -11.54 -20.03 19.12
CA MET A 113 -11.53 -18.76 18.41
C MET A 113 -10.11 -18.15 18.39
N ARG A 114 -9.40 -18.14 19.53
CA ARG A 114 -8.02 -17.64 19.60
C ARG A 114 -7.06 -18.44 18.72
N ALA A 115 -7.15 -19.77 18.74
CA ALA A 115 -6.34 -20.63 17.88
C ALA A 115 -6.62 -20.35 16.39
N GLY A 116 -7.89 -20.20 16.01
CA GLY A 116 -8.29 -19.85 14.65
C GLY A 116 -7.75 -18.49 14.20
N LEU A 117 -7.77 -17.48 15.08
CA LEU A 117 -7.17 -16.17 14.77
C LEU A 117 -5.66 -16.28 14.55
N VAL A 118 -4.93 -16.97 15.43
CA VAL A 118 -3.49 -17.17 15.27
C VAL A 118 -3.19 -17.85 13.93
N ALA A 119 -3.91 -18.92 13.60
CA ALA A 119 -3.75 -19.61 12.32
C ALA A 119 -4.04 -18.70 11.12
N HIS A 120 -5.13 -17.92 11.16
CA HIS A 120 -5.52 -17.01 10.08
C HIS A 120 -4.51 -15.90 9.83
N TYR A 121 -3.87 -15.39 10.89
CA TYR A 121 -2.90 -14.31 10.82
C TYR A 121 -1.45 -14.80 10.80
N THR A 122 -1.21 -16.10 10.55
CA THR A 122 0.13 -16.66 10.41
C THR A 122 0.43 -17.02 8.96
N CYS A 123 1.58 -16.58 8.46
CA CYS A 123 2.09 -16.96 7.15
C CYS A 123 2.38 -18.46 7.10
N GLN A 124 1.78 -19.16 6.15
CA GLN A 124 1.94 -20.60 5.96
C GLN A 124 3.35 -21.00 5.51
N ARG A 125 4.10 -20.07 4.90
CA ARG A 125 5.47 -20.33 4.43
C ARG A 125 6.54 -20.09 5.49
N CYS A 126 6.53 -18.91 6.12
CA CYS A 126 7.62 -18.52 7.03
C CYS A 126 7.22 -18.52 8.50
N GLY A 127 5.95 -18.79 8.83
CA GLY A 127 5.47 -18.80 10.21
C GLY A 127 5.34 -17.42 10.86
N TRP A 128 5.57 -16.33 10.12
CA TRP A 128 5.39 -14.97 10.65
C TRP A 128 3.92 -14.74 11.01
N HIS A 129 3.66 -14.24 12.24
CA HIS A 129 2.33 -14.01 12.78
C HIS A 129 2.04 -12.51 12.98
N ASP A 130 0.98 -12.01 12.34
CA ASP A 130 0.49 -10.65 12.51
C ASP A 130 -0.27 -10.49 13.83
N LYS A 131 0.44 -10.03 14.87
CA LYS A 131 -0.13 -9.73 16.19
C LYS A 131 -1.21 -8.64 16.17
N SER A 132 -1.27 -7.80 15.12
CA SER A 132 -2.29 -6.77 14.99
C SER A 132 -3.62 -7.32 14.51
N GLN A 133 -3.66 -8.58 14.04
CA GLN A 133 -4.86 -9.21 13.49
C GLN A 133 -5.50 -8.37 12.38
N GLY A 134 -4.67 -7.85 11.47
CA GLY A 134 -5.10 -6.99 10.35
C GLY A 134 -5.56 -5.59 10.74
N LYS A 135 -5.45 -5.19 12.02
CA LYS A 135 -5.84 -3.83 12.48
C LYS A 135 -4.82 -2.77 12.14
N ASN A 136 -3.56 -3.15 11.91
CA ASN A 136 -2.58 -2.20 11.43
C ASN A 136 -2.77 -1.98 9.93
N LYS A 137 -3.31 -0.82 9.56
CA LYS A 137 -3.53 -0.43 8.15
C LYS A 137 -2.23 -0.37 7.33
N LEU A 138 -1.08 -0.20 8.01
CA LEU A 138 0.26 -0.20 7.41
C LEU A 138 0.91 -1.59 7.42
N ALA A 139 0.39 -2.54 8.22
CA ALA A 139 0.86 -3.93 8.19
C ALA A 139 0.12 -4.69 7.09
N LEU A 140 0.82 -4.83 5.98
CA LEU A 140 0.89 -6.00 5.11
C LEU A 140 0.12 -7.20 5.68
N ARG A 141 -1.11 -7.40 5.19
CA ARG A 141 -2.03 -8.46 5.63
C ARG A 141 -1.51 -9.82 5.20
N ILE A 142 -1.85 -10.86 5.95
CA ILE A 142 -1.83 -12.23 5.41
C ILE A 142 -2.87 -12.27 4.28
N ARG A 143 -2.41 -12.43 3.04
CA ARG A 143 -3.25 -12.57 1.85
C ARG A 143 -3.14 -14.01 1.38
N ASP A 144 -4.28 -14.69 1.27
CA ASP A 144 -4.36 -16.08 0.80
C ASP A 144 -3.42 -17.05 1.55
N GLY A 145 -3.13 -16.76 2.83
CA GLY A 145 -2.23 -17.56 3.68
C GLY A 145 -0.77 -17.11 3.70
N TRP A 146 -0.40 -16.04 2.99
CA TRP A 146 0.99 -15.59 2.84
C TRP A 146 1.18 -14.19 3.40
N CYS A 147 2.31 -13.95 4.09
CA CYS A 147 2.75 -12.59 4.33
C CYS A 147 3.27 -11.97 3.03
N VAL A 148 3.31 -10.64 2.97
CA VAL A 148 3.67 -9.91 1.74
C VAL A 148 5.05 -10.30 1.22
N SER A 149 6.06 -10.43 2.08
CA SER A 149 7.39 -10.84 1.61
C SER A 149 7.40 -12.23 0.96
N CYS A 150 6.65 -13.18 1.52
CA CYS A 150 6.54 -14.52 0.96
C CYS A 150 5.69 -14.55 -0.30
N TRP A 151 4.66 -13.71 -0.37
CA TRP A 151 3.83 -13.49 -1.55
C TRP A 151 4.64 -12.90 -2.70
N ASP A 152 5.45 -11.87 -2.45
CA ASP A 152 6.31 -11.25 -3.47
C ASP A 152 7.36 -12.23 -4.01
N VAL A 153 7.90 -13.11 -3.16
CA VAL A 153 8.77 -14.19 -3.63
C VAL A 153 7.98 -15.19 -4.48
N PHE A 154 6.78 -15.57 -4.07
CA PHE A 154 5.93 -16.47 -4.84
C PHE A 154 5.60 -15.89 -6.22
N GLN A 155 5.15 -14.63 -6.29
CA GLN A 155 4.87 -13.96 -7.55
C GLN A 155 6.10 -13.86 -8.45
N ARG A 156 7.28 -13.53 -7.91
CA ARG A 156 8.51 -13.51 -8.69
C ARG A 156 8.85 -14.87 -9.28
N LEU A 157 8.66 -15.95 -8.51
CA LEU A 157 8.89 -17.31 -9.01
C LEU A 157 7.88 -17.69 -10.09
N GLU A 158 6.59 -17.36 -9.93
CA GLU A 158 5.58 -17.61 -10.97
C GLU A 158 5.87 -16.81 -12.25
N LEU A 159 6.22 -15.54 -12.13
CA LEU A 159 6.64 -14.70 -13.24
C LEU A 159 7.87 -15.27 -13.93
N GLN A 160 8.88 -15.71 -13.17
CA GLN A 160 10.08 -16.35 -13.73
C GLN A 160 9.72 -17.63 -14.49
N VAL A 161 8.83 -18.47 -13.96
CA VAL A 161 8.35 -19.68 -14.66
C VAL A 161 7.62 -19.30 -15.96
N ALA A 162 6.76 -18.27 -15.93
CA ALA A 162 6.07 -17.78 -17.11
C ALA A 162 7.05 -17.23 -18.17
N GLN A 163 8.05 -16.46 -17.75
CA GLN A 163 9.12 -15.93 -18.61
C GLN A 163 9.96 -17.07 -19.21
N CYS A 164 10.35 -18.07 -18.41
CA CYS A 164 11.07 -19.24 -18.91
C CYS A 164 10.23 -20.02 -19.94
N LYS A 165 8.92 -20.17 -19.70
CA LYS A 165 8.01 -20.82 -20.63
C LYS A 165 7.86 -20.02 -21.92
N TRP A 166 7.71 -18.70 -21.81
CA TRP A 166 7.72 -17.79 -22.95
C TRP A 166 9.00 -17.95 -23.78
N ALA A 167 10.18 -17.80 -23.15
CA ALA A 167 11.46 -17.92 -23.84
C ALA A 167 11.62 -19.29 -24.51
N ARG A 168 11.20 -20.37 -23.84
CA ARG A 168 11.20 -21.73 -24.39
C ARG A 168 10.38 -21.82 -25.67
N ASN A 169 9.19 -21.23 -25.70
CA ASN A 169 8.33 -21.25 -26.88
C ASN A 169 8.98 -20.56 -28.09
N TYR A 170 9.78 -19.51 -27.90
CA TYR A 170 10.50 -18.85 -29.01
C TYR A 170 11.69 -19.69 -29.49
N ILE A 171 12.45 -20.28 -28.55
CA ILE A 171 13.52 -21.23 -28.87
C ILE A 171 12.99 -22.40 -29.69
N ASP A 172 11.86 -22.98 -29.28
CA ASP A 172 11.26 -24.15 -29.91
C ASP A 172 10.60 -23.82 -31.26
N ALA A 173 9.96 -22.65 -31.39
CA ALA A 173 9.36 -22.19 -32.64
C ALA A 173 10.41 -21.95 -33.75
N GLY A 174 11.63 -21.57 -33.37
CA GLY A 174 12.71 -21.25 -34.30
C GLY A 174 12.47 -19.97 -35.11
N SER A 175 13.53 -19.44 -35.73
CA SER A 175 13.50 -18.23 -36.57
C SER A 175 13.15 -16.94 -35.81
N PHE A 176 14.02 -16.57 -34.87
CA PHE A 176 14.03 -15.24 -34.25
C PHE A 176 15.45 -14.69 -34.14
N VAL A 177 15.56 -13.38 -34.03
CA VAL A 177 16.80 -12.71 -33.65
C VAL A 177 16.59 -11.92 -32.38
N VAL A 178 17.66 -11.74 -31.61
CA VAL A 178 17.72 -10.77 -30.52
C VAL A 178 18.48 -9.56 -31.04
N LEU A 179 17.91 -8.37 -30.86
CA LEU A 179 18.51 -7.10 -31.23
C LEU A 179 18.65 -6.24 -29.99
N ASP A 180 19.76 -5.51 -29.92
CA ASP A 180 20.06 -4.55 -28.86
C ASP A 180 20.72 -3.32 -29.46
N THR A 181 20.45 -2.15 -28.89
CA THR A 181 21.02 -0.87 -29.33
C THR A 181 21.58 -0.07 -28.16
N GLU A 182 22.71 0.58 -28.41
CA GLU A 182 23.15 1.70 -27.57
C GLU A 182 22.88 3.00 -28.32
N THR A 183 22.44 4.00 -27.59
CA THR A 183 22.03 5.30 -28.13
C THR A 183 22.75 6.44 -27.44
N THR A 184 22.73 7.62 -28.06
CA THR A 184 23.35 8.81 -27.47
C THR A 184 22.64 9.35 -26.23
N GLY A 185 21.41 8.88 -25.98
CA GLY A 185 20.54 9.25 -24.88
C GLY A 185 19.18 8.54 -24.96
N LEU A 186 18.19 9.03 -24.22
CA LEU A 186 16.86 8.40 -24.09
C LEU A 186 15.74 9.18 -24.79
N GLU A 187 16.06 10.30 -25.45
CA GLU A 187 15.08 11.13 -26.16
C GLU A 187 14.85 10.61 -27.59
N ARG A 188 13.80 11.10 -28.26
CA ARG A 188 13.41 10.62 -29.60
C ARG A 188 14.39 11.01 -30.69
N GLU A 189 15.14 12.07 -30.48
CA GLU A 189 16.11 12.64 -31.40
C GLU A 189 17.52 12.08 -31.15
N ASP A 190 17.67 11.17 -30.18
CA ASP A 190 18.93 10.47 -29.96
C ASP A 190 19.20 9.44 -31.06
N GLU A 191 20.48 9.21 -31.34
CA GLU A 191 20.90 8.35 -32.45
C GLU A 191 21.43 7.03 -31.94
N VAL A 192 21.22 5.96 -32.72
CA VAL A 192 21.83 4.65 -32.47
C VAL A 192 23.33 4.73 -32.77
N ILE A 193 24.15 4.36 -31.79
CA ILE A 193 25.63 4.38 -31.84
C ILE A 193 26.27 2.99 -31.72
N GLU A 194 25.51 1.99 -31.31
CA GLU A 194 25.86 0.58 -31.44
C GLU A 194 24.61 -0.22 -31.76
N LEU A 195 24.75 -1.25 -32.59
CA LEU A 195 23.68 -2.20 -32.84
C LEU A 195 24.25 -3.61 -32.97
N ALA A 196 23.67 -4.54 -32.22
CA ALA A 196 23.98 -5.95 -32.27
C ALA A 196 22.74 -6.77 -32.65
N ILE A 197 22.92 -7.77 -33.50
CA ILE A 197 21.88 -8.76 -33.85
C ILE A 197 22.47 -10.15 -33.73
N VAL A 198 21.82 -10.99 -32.93
CA VAL A 198 22.20 -12.39 -32.68
C VAL A 198 21.07 -13.31 -33.09
N GLU A 199 21.39 -14.42 -33.77
CA GLU A 199 20.42 -15.47 -34.08
C GLU A 199 20.04 -16.21 -32.79
N GLY A 200 18.74 -16.29 -32.55
CA GLY A 200 18.19 -16.65 -31.25
C GLY A 200 18.45 -18.08 -30.76
N ARG A 201 18.69 -19.03 -31.67
CA ARG A 201 18.86 -20.45 -31.31
C ARG A 201 20.33 -20.86 -31.15
N SER A 202 21.16 -20.42 -32.08
CA SER A 202 22.58 -20.75 -32.19
C SER A 202 23.46 -19.77 -31.42
N GLY A 203 22.96 -18.56 -31.14
CA GLY A 203 23.79 -17.48 -30.60
C GLY A 203 24.77 -16.90 -31.63
N THR A 204 24.57 -17.19 -32.93
CA THR A 204 25.44 -16.67 -33.99
C THR A 204 25.26 -15.16 -34.11
N VAL A 205 26.36 -14.40 -34.02
CA VAL A 205 26.34 -12.96 -34.27
C VAL A 205 26.12 -12.72 -35.76
N LEU A 206 25.02 -12.06 -36.11
CA LEU A 206 24.64 -11.74 -37.48
C LEU A 206 25.07 -10.33 -37.88
N PHE A 207 25.08 -9.41 -36.92
CA PHE A 207 25.57 -8.05 -37.06
C PHE A 207 26.07 -7.56 -35.70
N ASN A 208 27.19 -6.84 -35.69
CA ASN A 208 27.67 -6.14 -34.51
C ASN A 208 28.57 -4.99 -34.99
N SER A 209 28.17 -3.75 -34.74
CA SER A 209 28.93 -2.58 -35.15
C SER A 209 28.60 -1.37 -34.31
N LEU A 210 29.64 -0.57 -34.02
CA LEU A 210 29.47 0.83 -33.72
C LEU A 210 28.92 1.59 -34.95
N ILE A 211 28.23 2.68 -34.70
CA ILE A 211 27.59 3.51 -35.73
C ILE A 211 27.91 4.98 -35.43
N GLN A 212 28.46 5.68 -36.41
CA GLN A 212 28.79 7.09 -36.29
C GLN A 212 27.49 7.93 -36.33
N PRO A 213 27.19 8.73 -35.29
CA PRO A 213 26.06 9.66 -35.28
C PRO A 213 26.36 10.89 -36.14
N GLU A 214 25.34 11.64 -36.55
CA GLU A 214 25.52 12.85 -37.35
C GLU A 214 26.20 13.98 -36.58
N ASN A 215 25.79 14.20 -35.33
CA ASN A 215 26.30 15.27 -34.48
C ASN A 215 27.34 14.75 -33.48
N LEU A 216 28.50 14.34 -34.00
CA LEU A 216 29.61 13.80 -33.20
C LEU A 216 30.24 14.82 -32.22
N ALA A 217 30.07 16.12 -32.48
CA ALA A 217 30.76 17.19 -31.75
C ALA A 217 30.19 17.50 -30.35
N GLU A 218 28.94 17.12 -30.05
CA GLU A 218 28.24 17.54 -28.82
C GLU A 218 28.08 16.42 -27.76
N ARG A 219 28.75 15.28 -27.92
CA ARG A 219 28.31 14.03 -27.26
C ARG A 219 29.33 13.33 -26.36
N ASP A 220 29.88 14.05 -25.40
CA ASP A 220 30.21 13.45 -24.09
C ASP A 220 28.97 13.57 -23.21
N SER A 221 28.06 12.59 -23.30
CA SER A 221 26.78 12.59 -22.59
C SER A 221 26.81 11.68 -21.35
N PHE A 222 25.73 11.70 -20.57
CA PHE A 222 25.52 10.72 -19.50
C PHE A 222 25.53 9.28 -20.04
N ALA A 223 25.08 9.06 -21.29
CA ALA A 223 25.07 7.73 -21.90
C ALA A 223 26.49 7.13 -21.99
N THR A 224 27.49 7.94 -22.38
CA THR A 224 28.91 7.52 -22.38
C THR A 224 29.38 6.98 -21.04
N HIS A 225 28.86 7.50 -19.92
CA HIS A 225 29.20 7.01 -18.58
C HIS A 225 28.54 5.68 -18.22
N ILE A 226 27.46 5.31 -18.93
CA ILE A 226 26.72 4.06 -18.74
C ILE A 226 27.31 2.95 -19.62
N HIS A 227 27.38 3.17 -20.94
CA HIS A 227 27.81 2.15 -21.90
C HIS A 227 29.31 2.18 -22.23
N GLY A 228 30.01 3.28 -21.92
CA GLY A 228 31.47 3.40 -22.08
C GLY A 228 31.97 3.67 -23.50
N ILE A 229 31.08 3.89 -24.47
CA ILE A 229 31.42 4.19 -25.87
C ILE A 229 31.76 5.67 -25.98
N THR A 230 32.99 5.96 -26.35
CA THR A 230 33.48 7.33 -26.43
C THR A 230 33.33 7.90 -27.84
N ARG A 231 33.40 9.22 -27.95
CA ARG A 231 33.46 9.90 -29.25
C ARG A 231 34.53 9.32 -30.18
N LYS A 232 35.70 9.00 -29.63
CA LYS A 232 36.84 8.48 -30.38
C LYS A 232 36.55 7.10 -31.01
N ASP A 233 35.76 6.27 -30.33
CA ASP A 233 35.36 4.96 -30.83
C ASP A 233 34.44 5.09 -32.06
N LEU A 234 33.64 6.17 -32.09
CA LEU A 234 32.67 6.45 -33.15
C LEU A 234 33.24 7.21 -34.35
N GLU A 235 34.44 7.80 -34.25
CA GLU A 235 35.05 8.62 -35.31
C GLU A 235 35.27 7.86 -36.63
N THR A 236 35.55 6.57 -36.52
CA THR A 236 35.86 5.70 -37.67
C THR A 236 34.77 4.67 -37.96
N ALA A 237 33.68 4.70 -37.18
CA ALA A 237 32.54 3.81 -37.35
C ALA A 237 31.78 4.15 -38.65
N PRO A 238 31.14 3.15 -39.30
CA PRO A 238 30.27 3.41 -40.44
C PRO A 238 29.07 4.27 -40.00
N ARG A 239 28.47 5.01 -40.93
CA ARG A 239 27.24 5.75 -40.63
C ARG A 239 26.03 4.83 -40.74
N PHE A 240 24.93 5.23 -40.12
CA PHE A 240 23.70 4.45 -40.15
C PHE A 240 23.23 4.07 -41.57
N PRO A 241 23.25 4.95 -42.60
CA PRO A 241 22.93 4.59 -43.97
C PRO A 241 23.79 3.48 -44.57
N ASP A 242 25.05 3.38 -44.16
CA ASP A 242 26.00 2.40 -44.70
C ASP A 242 25.67 0.99 -44.20
N VAL A 243 25.21 0.88 -42.95
CA VAL A 243 24.90 -0.41 -42.30
C VAL A 243 23.44 -0.83 -42.44
N TRP A 244 22.52 0.13 -42.65
CA TRP A 244 21.09 -0.14 -42.71
C TRP A 244 20.67 -1.20 -43.74
N PRO A 245 21.22 -1.24 -44.98
CA PRO A 245 20.88 -2.28 -45.94
C PRO A 245 21.17 -3.70 -45.43
N VAL A 246 22.27 -3.87 -44.69
CA VAL A 246 22.65 -5.16 -44.08
C VAL A 246 21.70 -5.52 -42.95
N ILE A 247 21.45 -4.58 -42.04
CA ILE A 247 20.51 -4.73 -40.92
C ILE A 247 19.13 -5.13 -41.44
N ARG A 248 18.58 -4.36 -42.38
CA ARG A 248 17.26 -4.60 -42.99
C ARG A 248 17.18 -5.97 -43.66
N ALA A 249 18.24 -6.40 -44.36
CA ALA A 249 18.28 -7.72 -44.98
C ALA A 249 18.27 -8.85 -43.94
N ILE A 250 18.94 -8.67 -42.80
CA ILE A 250 18.88 -9.60 -41.67
C ILE A 250 17.48 -9.65 -41.09
N LEU A 251 16.91 -8.51 -40.69
CA LEU A 251 15.60 -8.44 -40.04
C LEU A 251 14.50 -9.08 -40.90
N ARG A 252 14.55 -8.90 -42.23
CA ARG A 252 13.59 -9.50 -43.18
C ARG A 252 13.65 -11.03 -43.29
N ARG A 253 14.75 -11.66 -42.86
CA ARG A 253 14.91 -13.13 -42.91
C ARG A 253 14.27 -13.84 -41.74
N TYR A 254 14.03 -13.14 -40.64
CA TYR A 254 13.54 -13.73 -39.40
C TYR A 254 12.09 -13.34 -39.17
N ARG A 255 11.33 -14.27 -38.61
CA ARG A 255 9.90 -14.05 -38.35
C ARG A 255 9.68 -13.10 -37.18
N ARG A 256 10.62 -13.05 -36.23
CA ARG A 256 10.50 -12.28 -35.00
C ARG A 256 11.81 -11.62 -34.62
N VAL A 257 11.72 -10.40 -34.11
CA VAL A 257 12.81 -9.65 -33.49
C VAL A 257 12.45 -9.47 -32.02
N ILE A 258 13.28 -9.99 -31.13
CA ILE A 258 13.15 -9.82 -29.68
C ILE A 258 14.08 -8.70 -29.25
N VAL A 259 13.55 -7.72 -28.55
CA VAL A 259 14.29 -6.55 -28.05
C VAL A 259 13.84 -6.27 -26.62
N TYR A 260 14.78 -5.93 -25.74
CA TYR A 260 14.43 -5.47 -24.41
C TYR A 260 13.92 -4.03 -24.49
N ASN A 261 12.73 -3.74 -23.98
CA ASN A 261 12.09 -2.42 -24.15
C ASN A 261 11.84 -2.04 -25.63
N ALA A 262 11.39 -3.01 -26.44
CA ALA A 262 11.23 -2.92 -27.89
C ALA A 262 10.57 -1.65 -28.45
N GLU A 263 9.71 -0.96 -27.69
CA GLU A 263 9.14 0.31 -28.10
C GLU A 263 10.22 1.39 -28.30
N PHE A 264 11.21 1.45 -27.42
CA PHE A 264 12.32 2.40 -27.50
C PHE A 264 13.16 2.16 -28.77
N ASP A 265 13.71 0.96 -28.94
CA ASP A 265 14.52 0.60 -30.09
C ASP A 265 13.75 0.75 -31.41
N TYR A 266 12.46 0.44 -31.42
CA TYR A 266 11.60 0.68 -32.58
C TYR A 266 11.57 2.15 -32.96
N PHE A 267 11.38 3.06 -32.00
CA PHE A 267 11.38 4.49 -32.26
C PHE A 267 12.75 4.97 -32.75
N GLN A 268 13.84 4.49 -32.15
CA GLN A 268 15.19 4.91 -32.52
C GLN A 268 15.60 4.43 -33.91
N LEU A 269 15.28 3.19 -34.27
CA LEU A 269 15.51 2.65 -35.61
C LEU A 269 14.65 3.39 -36.64
N LYS A 270 13.38 3.66 -36.31
CA LYS A 270 12.48 4.40 -37.18
C LYS A 270 12.99 5.82 -37.41
N TYR A 271 13.39 6.54 -36.36
CA TYR A 271 13.92 7.90 -36.47
C TYR A 271 15.21 7.90 -37.30
N SER A 272 16.17 7.04 -36.96
CA SER A 272 17.45 6.91 -37.65
C SER A 272 17.30 6.59 -39.14
N ALA A 273 16.29 5.79 -39.52
CA ALA A 273 16.04 5.44 -40.91
C ALA A 273 15.13 6.42 -41.67
N ALA A 274 14.15 7.05 -41.00
CA ALA A 274 13.16 7.93 -41.61
C ALA A 274 13.71 9.33 -41.92
N GLU A 275 14.57 9.90 -41.07
CA GLU A 275 15.24 11.18 -41.38
C GLU A 275 16.11 11.10 -42.63
N ARG A 276 16.50 9.90 -43.03
CA ARG A 276 17.47 9.64 -44.10
C ARG A 276 16.83 9.06 -45.37
N GLU A 277 15.49 9.08 -45.44
CA GLU A 277 14.68 8.56 -46.57
C GLU A 277 14.97 7.08 -46.92
N LEU A 278 15.48 6.29 -45.97
CA LEU A 278 15.94 4.91 -46.22
C LEU A 278 14.82 3.86 -46.21
N ILE A 279 13.59 4.26 -45.88
CA ILE A 279 12.41 3.39 -45.85
C ILE A 279 11.19 4.19 -46.34
N PRO A 280 10.35 3.64 -47.23
CA PRO A 280 9.00 4.16 -47.46
C PRO A 280 8.21 4.17 -46.15
N THR A 281 7.46 5.25 -45.89
CA THR A 281 6.62 5.40 -44.70
C THR A 281 5.66 4.21 -44.54
N GLY A 282 5.91 3.30 -43.57
CA GLY A 282 4.99 2.23 -43.18
C GLY A 282 5.57 0.82 -42.96
N GLU A 283 6.83 0.53 -43.31
CA GLU A 283 7.35 -0.86 -43.30
C GLU A 283 7.85 -1.40 -41.94
N VAL A 284 7.96 -0.59 -40.89
CA VAL A 284 8.67 -0.98 -39.65
C VAL A 284 7.74 -1.60 -38.60
N SER A 285 6.42 -1.35 -38.65
CA SER A 285 5.50 -1.68 -37.54
C SER A 285 5.26 -3.18 -37.30
N ASP A 286 5.44 -4.01 -38.33
CA ASP A 286 5.02 -5.42 -38.30
C ASP A 286 6.15 -6.39 -37.88
N MET A 287 7.33 -5.87 -37.53
CA MET A 287 8.54 -6.68 -37.27
C MET A 287 8.90 -6.85 -35.78
N PHE A 288 8.34 -6.02 -34.90
CA PHE A 288 8.69 -5.99 -33.47
C PHE A 288 7.58 -6.61 -32.63
N ASP A 289 7.92 -7.68 -31.90
CA ASP A 289 7.00 -8.30 -30.94
C ASP A 289 7.11 -7.56 -29.61
N THR A 290 6.26 -6.55 -29.41
CA THR A 290 6.22 -5.75 -28.19
C THR A 290 5.45 -6.48 -27.10
N HIS A 291 6.04 -7.56 -26.57
CA HIS A 291 5.49 -8.16 -25.36
C HIS A 291 5.80 -7.23 -24.17
N PRO A 292 4.77 -6.68 -23.49
CA PRO A 292 4.97 -5.92 -22.29
C PRO A 292 5.31 -6.93 -21.19
N PHE A 293 6.51 -6.87 -20.64
CA PHE A 293 6.76 -7.54 -19.38
C PHE A 293 6.01 -6.82 -18.25
#